data_AF-A0A2V8ZN23-F1
#
_entry.id   AF-A0A2V8ZN23-F1
#
_cell.length_a   1.000
_cell.length_b   1.000
_cell.length_c   1.000
_cell.angle_alpha   90.00
_cell.angle_beta   90.00
_cell.angle_gamma   90.00
#
_symmetry.space_group_name_H-M   'P 1'
#
loop_
_entity.id
_entity.type
_entity.pdbx_description
1 polymer ?
#
loop_
_entity_poly.entity_id
_entity_poly.type
_entity_poly.pdbx_seq_one_letter_code
_entity_poly.pdbx_strand_id
1 'polypeptide(L)'
;MKFAPEDLRAAEELVAVLDALGKTTEAQTLAKERLTRFPLSDFIREELGSPNLAHLAGDPYRVLNVAYEYARLGLYRQAVKVLSREYPAAKADQTEPGAGAPQNHPLVVYFRGYCREKLGEDAQKDYSQASRLSTLYIFPNRIEDLRALRAAIRSNEKDATAHYLLGTWHFARGQTDAALSEWKRARELNSKIPVLLASTGLALLHVKHEFAAALNAFEEGITNDPLNPVNYSGALVAMALLRKSAAERVRMLEHYPDLSRMPTPLVYELALNRAEQGNYNAALDLFRNRFFGREEGGTNVRQVWIEVNLQQALKLARENRCKDALTVEKSLGSPVPDLAFTQDGLLPFLNSARSNFLLGEVSSACGQAEEALQRYRRSAQATGVSDIVWAWASARKLNGYDPAKWRMRVNAGLPQTESNVETGSSPGWWLYTAGVLQIAMGDTQKGNASLHEALLAPETRMSYHLSRLALAGATPRPTPR
;
A
#
# COMPACT_ATOMS: atom_id res chain seq x y z
N MET A 1 21.85 32.78 17.48
CA MET A 1 21.32 34.04 16.88
C MET A 1 22.34 34.86 16.09
N LYS A 2 23.44 35.35 16.68
CA LYS A 2 24.38 36.23 15.94
C LYS A 2 24.97 35.63 14.65
N PHE A 3 25.16 34.31 14.61
CA PHE A 3 25.74 33.60 13.47
C PHE A 3 24.68 32.97 12.53
N ALA A 4 23.41 32.94 12.95
CA ALA A 4 22.30 32.35 12.21
C ALA A 4 20.99 33.05 12.59
N PRO A 5 20.76 34.28 12.10
CA PRO A 5 19.56 35.06 12.43
C PRO A 5 18.28 34.52 11.77
N GLU A 6 18.42 33.58 10.85
CA GLU A 6 17.33 32.89 10.14
C GLU A 6 16.89 31.59 10.81
N ASP A 7 17.57 31.17 11.88
CA ASP A 7 17.24 29.93 12.57
C ASP A 7 16.07 30.17 13.52
N LEU A 8 14.86 29.78 13.07
CA LEU A 8 13.62 29.88 13.83
C LEU A 8 13.72 29.11 15.16
N ARG A 9 14.26 27.89 15.14
CA ARG A 9 14.33 27.07 16.34
C ARG A 9 15.26 27.68 17.38
N ALA A 10 16.42 28.18 16.98
CA ALA A 10 17.30 28.90 17.89
C ALA A 10 16.63 30.16 18.46
N ALA A 11 15.65 30.73 17.76
CA ALA A 11 14.86 31.85 18.24
C ALA A 11 13.81 31.44 19.26
N GLU A 12 13.03 30.41 18.95
CA GLU A 12 12.04 29.78 19.83
C GLU A 12 12.69 29.38 21.16
N GLU A 13 13.78 28.62 21.10
CA GLU A 13 14.51 28.16 22.29
C GLU A 13 15.07 29.32 23.13
N LEU A 14 15.61 30.37 22.49
CA LEU A 14 16.14 31.53 23.21
C LEU A 14 15.03 32.34 23.91
N VAL A 15 13.88 32.53 23.27
CA VAL A 15 12.72 33.21 23.87
C VAL A 15 12.32 32.49 25.16
N ALA A 16 12.12 31.18 25.10
CA ALA A 16 11.71 30.39 26.26
C ALA A 16 12.76 30.37 27.38
N VAL A 17 14.05 30.31 27.04
CA VAL A 17 15.12 30.38 28.05
C VAL A 17 15.17 31.77 28.72
N LEU A 18 15.01 32.85 27.97
CA LEU A 18 15.01 34.21 28.54
C LEU A 18 13.83 34.39 29.50
N ASP A 19 12.64 33.91 29.13
CA ASP A 19 11.48 33.98 30.03
C ASP A 19 11.68 33.12 31.29
N ALA A 20 12.20 31.89 31.14
CA ALA A 20 12.52 31.02 32.27
C ALA A 20 13.58 31.60 33.23
N LEU A 21 14.49 32.47 32.73
CA LEU A 21 15.46 33.20 33.54
C LEU A 21 14.90 34.48 34.18
N GLY A 22 13.61 34.76 34.03
CA GLY A 22 12.95 35.97 34.54
C GLY A 22 13.23 37.23 33.72
N LYS A 23 13.83 37.10 32.52
CA LYS A 23 14.08 38.22 31.59
C LYS A 23 12.89 38.45 30.65
N THR A 24 11.68 38.49 31.21
CA THR A 24 10.42 38.48 30.46
C THR A 24 10.31 39.62 29.44
N THR A 25 10.79 40.83 29.76
CA THR A 25 10.76 41.96 28.79
C THR A 25 11.65 41.70 27.58
N GLU A 26 12.82 41.09 27.78
CA GLU A 26 13.75 40.73 26.70
C GLU A 26 13.16 39.61 25.84
N ALA A 27 12.61 38.57 26.49
CA ALA A 27 11.92 37.46 25.83
C ALA A 27 10.74 37.95 24.97
N GLN A 28 9.87 38.80 25.51
CA GLN A 28 8.72 39.34 24.79
C GLN A 28 9.11 40.23 23.62
N THR A 29 10.16 41.04 23.77
CA THR A 29 10.66 41.89 22.67
C THR A 29 11.17 41.02 21.54
N LEU A 30 12.00 40.03 21.86
CA LEU A 30 12.53 39.08 20.89
C LEU A 30 11.41 38.28 20.22
N ALA A 31 10.46 37.77 21.00
CA ALA A 31 9.34 36.99 20.49
C ALA A 31 8.49 37.80 19.49
N LYS A 32 8.18 39.07 19.76
CA LYS A 32 7.42 39.93 18.83
C LYS A 32 8.19 40.20 17.53
N GLU A 33 9.49 40.47 17.63
CA GLU A 33 10.37 40.63 16.46
C GLU A 33 10.35 39.35 15.61
N ARG A 34 10.52 38.19 16.26
CA ARG A 34 10.62 36.91 15.57
C ARG A 34 9.29 36.45 15.00
N LEU A 35 8.17 36.69 15.67
CA LEU A 35 6.84 36.38 15.15
C LEU A 35 6.52 37.17 13.88
N THR A 36 6.98 38.42 13.78
CA THR A 36 6.83 39.24 12.56
C THR A 36 7.52 38.56 11.37
N ARG A 37 8.64 37.89 11.63
CA ARG A 37 9.41 37.16 10.61
C ARG A 37 8.89 35.76 10.33
N PHE A 38 8.42 35.07 11.37
CA PHE A 38 7.97 33.69 11.35
C PHE A 38 6.52 33.62 11.85
N PRO A 39 5.54 34.14 11.08
CA PRO A 39 4.16 34.31 11.55
C PRO A 39 3.44 32.98 11.83
N LEU A 40 4.00 31.86 11.38
CA LEU A 40 3.46 30.51 11.57
C LEU A 40 4.10 29.76 12.76
N SER A 41 4.98 30.39 13.53
CA SER A 41 5.54 29.76 14.73
C SER A 41 4.46 29.64 15.82
N ASP A 42 4.01 28.42 16.07
CA ASP A 42 3.10 28.11 17.18
C ASP A 42 3.80 28.28 18.54
N PHE A 43 5.11 27.99 18.61
CA PHE A 43 5.89 28.09 19.84
C PHE A 43 6.02 29.55 20.30
N ILE A 44 6.40 30.48 19.39
CA ILE A 44 6.50 31.91 19.73
C ILE A 44 5.13 32.48 20.11
N ARG A 45 4.06 32.03 19.45
CA ARG A 45 2.69 32.45 19.80
C ARG A 45 2.29 31.98 21.20
N GLU A 46 2.68 30.77 21.59
CA GLU A 46 2.48 30.23 22.94
C GLU A 46 3.27 31.05 23.98
N GLU A 47 4.55 31.35 23.72
CA GLU A 47 5.40 32.20 24.57
C GLU A 47 4.84 33.63 24.76
N LEU A 48 4.22 34.18 23.72
CA LEU A 48 3.53 35.48 23.80
C LEU A 48 2.15 35.42 24.47
N GLY A 49 1.69 34.24 24.89
CA GLY A 49 0.35 34.05 25.49
C GLY A 49 -0.80 34.23 24.50
N SER A 50 -0.55 34.09 23.20
CA SER A 50 -1.54 34.22 22.11
C SER A 50 -1.58 33.01 21.16
N PRO A 51 -1.66 31.77 21.68
CA PRO A 51 -1.62 30.58 20.84
C PRO A 51 -2.83 30.51 19.90
N ASN A 52 -2.60 30.05 18.67
CA ASN A 52 -3.69 29.79 17.73
C ASN A 52 -4.32 28.42 18.02
N LEU A 53 -5.25 28.38 18.98
CA LEU A 53 -5.85 27.12 19.45
C LEU A 53 -6.60 26.37 18.34
N ALA A 54 -7.22 27.07 17.39
CA ALA A 54 -7.88 26.43 16.25
C ALA A 54 -6.88 25.74 15.33
N HIS A 55 -5.71 26.36 15.09
CA HIS A 55 -4.66 25.75 14.28
C HIS A 55 -4.02 24.54 14.98
N LEU A 56 -3.71 24.67 16.28
CA LEU A 56 -3.17 23.57 17.09
C LEU A 56 -4.14 22.39 17.21
N ALA A 57 -5.44 22.67 17.28
CA ALA A 57 -6.47 21.63 17.36
C ALA A 57 -6.57 20.75 16.10
N GLY A 58 -6.19 21.29 14.93
CA GLY A 58 -6.29 20.59 13.65
C GLY A 58 -5.35 19.39 13.51
N ASP A 59 -4.26 19.36 14.28
CA ASP A 59 -3.25 18.30 14.21
C ASP A 59 -2.55 18.13 15.58
N PRO A 60 -2.73 16.98 16.26
CA PRO A 60 -2.06 16.67 17.53
C PRO A 60 -0.52 16.80 17.48
N TYR A 61 0.10 16.61 16.31
CA TYR A 61 1.55 16.76 16.17
C TYR A 61 2.02 18.20 16.31
N ARG A 62 1.17 19.20 16.05
CA ARG A 62 1.50 20.62 16.31
C ARG A 62 1.62 20.89 17.81
N VAL A 63 0.68 20.34 18.59
CA VAL A 63 0.72 20.40 20.06
C VAL A 63 1.96 19.67 20.60
N LEU A 64 2.25 18.48 20.08
CA LEU A 64 3.43 17.72 20.45
C LEU A 64 4.73 18.47 20.11
N ASN A 65 4.83 19.11 18.94
CA ASN A 65 6.03 19.86 18.56
C ASN A 65 6.35 20.98 19.56
N VAL A 66 5.35 21.77 19.97
CA VAL A 66 5.53 22.82 20.99
C VAL A 66 5.97 22.21 22.33
N ALA A 67 5.31 21.12 22.76
CA ALA A 67 5.66 20.47 24.02
C ALA A 67 7.05 19.80 24.00
N TYR A 68 7.45 19.20 22.88
CA TYR A 68 8.77 18.60 22.68
C TYR A 68 9.87 19.63 22.80
N GLU A 69 9.67 20.82 22.26
CA GLU A 69 10.63 21.90 22.36
C GLU A 69 10.80 22.39 23.80
N TYR A 70 9.70 22.61 24.54
CA TYR A 70 9.79 22.90 25.98
C TYR A 70 10.55 21.81 26.75
N ALA A 71 10.24 20.54 26.49
CA ALA A 71 10.89 19.43 27.18
C ALA A 71 12.39 19.30 26.85
N ARG A 72 12.82 19.65 25.64
CA ARG A 72 14.25 19.71 25.27
C ARG A 72 15.01 20.73 26.10
N LEU A 73 14.37 21.83 26.48
CA LEU A 73 14.91 22.87 27.34
C LEU A 73 14.78 22.55 28.83
N GLY A 74 14.21 21.40 29.19
CA GLY A 74 13.91 21.03 30.58
C GLY A 74 12.71 21.77 31.19
N LEU A 75 11.95 22.52 30.38
CA LEU A 75 10.79 23.31 30.80
C LEU A 75 9.52 22.44 30.86
N TYR A 76 9.59 21.32 31.58
CA TYR A 76 8.52 20.31 31.63
C TYR A 76 7.17 20.86 32.12
N ARG A 77 7.17 21.87 33.01
CA ARG A 77 5.93 22.50 33.49
C ARG A 77 5.19 23.24 32.38
N GLN A 78 5.90 23.88 31.45
CA GLN A 78 5.30 24.51 30.26
C GLN A 78 4.80 23.45 29.27
N ALA A 79 5.56 22.38 29.06
CA ALA A 79 5.10 21.25 28.27
C ALA A 79 3.78 20.67 28.81
N VAL A 80 3.67 20.44 30.13
CA VAL A 80 2.42 19.97 30.77
C VAL A 80 1.28 20.97 30.56
N LYS A 81 1.51 22.28 30.64
CA LYS A 81 0.49 23.31 30.40
C LYS A 81 -0.12 23.19 28.99
N VAL A 82 0.73 23.02 27.98
CA VAL A 82 0.30 22.83 26.58
C VAL A 82 -0.44 21.51 26.42
N LEU A 83 0.11 20.40 26.94
CA LEU A 83 -0.46 19.05 26.80
C LEU A 83 -1.73 18.80 27.63
N SER A 84 -2.00 19.62 28.65
CA SER A 84 -3.19 19.50 29.51
C SER A 84 -4.36 20.36 29.03
N ARG A 85 -4.18 21.13 27.95
CA ARG A 85 -5.19 22.05 27.44
C ARG A 85 -6.32 21.28 26.74
N GLU A 86 -7.55 21.73 26.97
CA GLU A 86 -8.70 21.35 26.15
C GLU A 86 -8.68 22.14 24.84
N TYR A 87 -8.43 21.46 23.72
CA TYR A 87 -8.43 22.07 22.40
C TYR A 87 -9.84 22.07 21.81
N PRO A 88 -10.23 23.14 21.09
CA PRO A 88 -11.53 23.22 20.42
C PRO A 88 -11.65 22.14 19.34
N ALA A 89 -12.88 21.81 18.94
CA ALA A 89 -13.10 20.93 17.80
C ALA A 89 -12.53 21.56 16.52
N ALA A 90 -11.69 20.80 15.81
CA ALA A 90 -11.19 21.21 14.50
C ALA A 90 -12.31 21.16 13.46
N LYS A 91 -12.27 22.09 12.49
CA LYS A 91 -13.14 22.01 11.31
C LYS A 91 -12.70 20.84 10.44
N ALA A 92 -13.65 20.19 9.77
CA ALA A 92 -13.38 19.01 8.96
C ALA A 92 -12.38 19.27 7.81
N ASP A 93 -12.34 20.48 7.27
CA ASP A 93 -11.40 20.93 6.23
C ASP A 93 -10.03 21.36 6.77
N GLN A 94 -9.83 21.31 8.08
CA GLN A 94 -8.61 21.73 8.78
C GLN A 94 -7.92 20.59 9.56
N THR A 95 -8.41 19.36 9.40
CA THR A 95 -7.90 18.17 10.07
C THR A 95 -7.88 16.99 9.10
N GLU A 96 -6.93 16.08 9.29
CA GLU A 96 -6.87 14.87 8.48
C GLU A 96 -8.05 13.95 8.80
N PRO A 97 -8.66 13.27 7.80
CA PRO A 97 -9.71 12.30 8.05
C PRO A 97 -9.27 11.24 9.07
N GLY A 98 -10.02 11.11 10.17
CA GLY A 98 -9.72 10.16 11.23
C GLY A 98 -8.78 10.68 12.33
N ALA A 99 -8.23 11.89 12.20
CA ALA A 99 -7.47 12.51 13.29
C ALA A 99 -8.40 12.90 14.45
N GLY A 100 -8.04 12.47 15.66
CA GLY A 100 -8.73 12.84 16.88
C GLY A 100 -8.25 14.18 17.45
N ALA A 101 -9.02 14.75 18.38
CA ALA A 101 -8.60 15.94 19.11
C ALA A 101 -7.29 15.68 19.90
N PRO A 102 -6.39 16.69 20.04
CA PRO A 102 -5.09 16.50 20.70
C PRO A 102 -5.19 15.88 22.10
N GLN A 103 -6.18 16.27 22.91
CA GLN A 103 -6.38 15.73 24.27
C GLN A 103 -6.79 14.23 24.30
N ASN A 104 -7.19 13.67 23.16
CA ASN A 104 -7.54 12.26 22.97
C ASN A 104 -6.50 11.51 22.13
N HIS A 105 -5.35 12.12 21.85
CA HIS A 105 -4.27 11.49 21.11
C HIS A 105 -3.30 10.76 22.08
N PRO A 106 -3.03 9.46 21.91
CA PRO A 106 -2.22 8.69 22.87
C PRO A 106 -0.83 9.27 23.08
N LEU A 107 -0.13 9.73 22.04
CA LEU A 107 1.21 10.31 22.22
C LEU A 107 1.19 11.63 23.02
N VAL A 108 0.12 12.43 22.91
CA VAL A 108 -0.03 13.66 23.71
C VAL A 108 -0.14 13.29 25.18
N VAL A 109 -0.98 12.30 25.50
CA VAL A 109 -1.23 11.89 26.88
C VAL A 109 -0.03 11.12 27.46
N TYR A 110 0.61 10.22 26.71
CA TYR A 110 1.85 9.57 27.13
C TYR A 110 2.95 10.60 27.41
N PHE A 111 3.12 11.58 26.53
CA PHE A 111 4.14 12.61 26.71
C PHE A 111 3.82 13.52 27.90
N ARG A 112 2.53 13.81 28.16
CA ARG A 112 2.10 14.52 29.37
C ARG A 112 2.50 13.78 30.65
N GLY A 113 2.24 12.47 30.70
CA GLY A 113 2.66 11.62 31.81
C GLY A 113 4.18 11.63 32.00
N TYR A 114 4.93 11.53 30.90
CA TYR A 114 6.39 11.63 30.93
C TYR A 114 6.87 12.98 31.48
N CYS A 115 6.27 14.10 31.07
CA CYS A 115 6.62 15.41 31.61
C CYS A 115 6.29 15.53 33.10
N ARG A 116 5.17 14.97 33.57
CA ARG A 116 4.83 14.92 35.01
C ARG A 116 5.82 14.08 35.82
N GLU A 117 6.22 12.91 35.31
CA GLU A 117 7.26 12.08 35.92
C GLU A 117 8.58 12.86 36.08
N LYS A 118 8.97 13.66 35.06
CA LYS A 118 10.16 14.53 35.13
C LYS A 118 10.05 15.68 36.13
N LEU A 119 8.84 16.06 36.52
CA LEU A 119 8.57 17.03 37.58
C LEU A 119 8.46 16.38 38.98
N GLY A 120 8.51 15.06 39.08
CA GLY A 120 8.23 14.32 40.32
C GLY A 120 6.73 14.27 40.67
N GLU A 121 5.85 14.55 39.71
CA GLU A 121 4.40 14.53 39.85
C GLU A 121 3.82 13.15 39.45
N ASP A 122 2.58 12.85 39.86
CA ASP A 122 1.91 11.58 39.52
C ASP A 122 1.57 11.49 38.01
N ALA A 123 2.18 10.53 37.34
CA ALA A 123 2.01 10.22 35.92
C ALA A 123 1.06 9.02 35.65
N GLN A 124 0.67 8.27 36.68
CA GLN A 124 -0.05 6.99 36.50
C GLN A 124 -1.43 7.19 35.85
N LYS A 125 -2.11 8.29 36.17
CA LYS A 125 -3.39 8.65 35.54
C LYS A 125 -3.24 8.89 34.04
N ASP A 126 -2.17 9.57 33.62
CA ASP A 126 -1.91 9.87 32.22
C ASP A 126 -1.55 8.59 31.45
N TYR A 127 -0.64 7.77 31.96
CA TYR A 127 -0.30 6.49 31.31
C TYR A 127 -1.53 5.57 31.23
N SER A 128 -2.32 5.48 32.30
CA SER A 128 -3.55 4.66 32.30
C SER A 128 -4.61 5.19 31.33
N GLN A 129 -4.73 6.51 31.16
CA GLN A 129 -5.59 7.11 30.15
C GLN A 129 -5.08 6.79 28.74
N ALA A 130 -3.80 7.05 28.48
CA ALA A 130 -3.17 6.86 27.17
C ALA A 130 -3.28 5.40 26.67
N SER A 131 -3.14 4.43 27.58
CA SER A 131 -3.26 3.00 27.26
C SER A 131 -4.61 2.58 26.66
N ARG A 132 -5.68 3.39 26.88
CA ARG A 132 -7.05 3.11 26.43
C ARG A 132 -7.46 3.93 25.20
N LEU A 133 -6.60 4.84 24.73
CA LEU A 133 -6.90 5.68 23.57
C LEU A 133 -6.66 4.91 22.27
N SER A 134 -7.32 5.34 21.20
CA SER A 134 -7.20 4.74 19.88
C SER A 134 -5.78 4.86 19.33
N THR A 135 -5.30 3.80 18.68
CA THR A 135 -4.02 3.75 17.97
C THR A 135 -4.15 3.98 16.47
N LEU A 136 -5.37 4.23 15.97
CA LEU A 136 -5.61 4.54 14.56
C LEU A 136 -4.95 5.86 14.17
N TYR A 137 -4.24 5.85 13.04
CA TYR A 137 -3.54 7.01 12.49
C TYR A 137 -2.47 7.63 13.41
N ILE A 138 -1.86 6.82 14.29
CA ILE A 138 -0.80 7.25 15.20
C ILE A 138 0.56 6.74 14.71
N PHE A 139 1.47 7.68 14.43
CA PHE A 139 2.81 7.42 13.89
C PHE A 139 3.89 8.07 14.77
N PRO A 140 4.40 7.38 15.81
CA PRO A 140 5.47 7.88 16.65
C PRO A 140 6.76 8.01 15.82
N ASN A 141 7.43 9.17 15.86
CA ASN A 141 8.59 9.43 14.99
C ASN A 141 9.72 10.24 15.67
N ARG A 142 9.50 10.82 16.85
CA ARG A 142 10.46 11.64 17.60
C ARG A 142 11.14 10.85 18.72
N ILE A 143 12.25 11.36 19.24
CA ILE A 143 12.93 10.74 20.38
C ILE A 143 12.14 10.95 21.69
N GLU A 144 11.36 12.01 21.74
CA GLU A 144 10.42 12.30 22.83
C GLU A 144 9.33 11.22 22.94
N ASP A 145 8.80 10.74 21.79
CA ASP A 145 7.87 9.60 21.76
C ASP A 145 8.51 8.36 22.40
N LEU A 146 9.73 8.01 21.97
CA LEU A 146 10.48 6.87 22.52
C LEU A 146 10.63 6.96 24.04
N ARG A 147 10.98 8.15 24.55
CA ARG A 147 11.17 8.37 25.99
C ARG A 147 9.87 8.19 26.76
N ALA A 148 8.77 8.75 26.26
CA ALA A 148 7.46 8.62 26.89
C ALA A 148 6.93 7.19 26.86
N LEU A 149 7.00 6.51 25.71
CA LEU A 149 6.55 5.13 25.57
C LEU A 149 7.34 4.17 26.49
N ARG A 150 8.66 4.33 26.56
CA ARG A 150 9.50 3.56 27.50
C ARG A 150 9.17 3.87 28.96
N ALA A 151 8.82 5.12 29.29
CA ALA A 151 8.43 5.48 30.64
C ALA A 151 7.09 4.87 31.04
N ALA A 152 6.11 4.88 30.13
CA ALA A 152 4.84 4.20 30.30
C ALA A 152 5.03 2.68 30.53
N ILE A 153 5.85 2.01 29.71
CA ILE A 153 6.14 0.57 29.87
C ILE A 153 6.85 0.28 31.20
N ARG A 154 7.82 1.11 31.63
CA ARG A 154 8.44 0.97 32.96
C ARG A 154 7.44 1.13 34.09
N SER A 155 6.45 2.02 33.93
CA SER A 155 5.39 2.20 34.92
C SER A 155 4.36 1.07 34.89
N ASN A 156 4.11 0.47 33.73
CA ASN A 156 3.18 -0.64 33.54
C ASN A 156 3.61 -1.52 32.35
N GLU A 157 4.25 -2.65 32.64
CA GLU A 157 4.73 -3.62 31.63
C GLU A 157 3.60 -4.37 30.89
N LYS A 158 2.34 -4.10 31.23
CA LYS A 158 1.15 -4.66 30.59
C LYS A 158 0.45 -3.65 29.66
N ASP A 159 1.06 -2.50 29.40
CA ASP A 159 0.52 -1.51 28.48
C ASP A 159 0.70 -1.95 27.01
N ALA A 160 -0.28 -2.68 26.49
CA ALA A 160 -0.29 -3.18 25.12
C ALA A 160 -0.17 -2.05 24.07
N THR A 161 -0.79 -0.89 24.35
CA THR A 161 -0.78 0.28 23.48
C THR A 161 0.61 0.90 23.41
N ALA A 162 1.29 1.05 24.55
CA ALA A 162 2.66 1.55 24.57
C ALA A 162 3.63 0.60 23.85
N HIS A 163 3.50 -0.72 24.06
CA HIS A 163 4.27 -1.73 23.31
C HIS A 163 4.02 -1.63 21.80
N TYR A 164 2.75 -1.53 21.36
CA TYR A 164 2.44 -1.38 19.93
C TYR A 164 3.10 -0.13 19.32
N LEU A 165 2.91 1.03 19.95
CA LEU A 165 3.47 2.30 19.46
C LEU A 165 5.01 2.30 19.49
N LEU A 166 5.63 1.65 20.49
CA LEU A 166 7.08 1.50 20.54
C LEU A 166 7.59 0.60 19.40
N GLY A 167 6.89 -0.48 19.09
CA GLY A 167 7.19 -1.31 17.92
C GLY A 167 7.08 -0.52 16.61
N THR A 168 6.04 0.30 16.47
CA THR A 168 5.86 1.18 15.29
C THR A 168 7.00 2.20 15.17
N TRP A 169 7.45 2.77 16.30
CA TRP A 169 8.61 3.65 16.32
C TRP A 169 9.90 2.94 15.85
N HIS A 170 10.14 1.71 16.34
CA HIS A 170 11.29 0.90 15.95
C HIS A 170 11.26 0.54 14.46
N PHE A 171 10.08 0.16 13.94
CA PHE A 171 9.91 -0.19 12.54
C PHE A 171 10.22 0.98 11.61
N ALA A 172 9.75 2.18 11.96
CA ALA A 172 10.05 3.42 11.22
C ALA A 172 11.55 3.78 11.19
N ARG A 173 12.37 3.17 12.06
CA ARG A 173 13.84 3.30 12.09
C ARG A 173 14.57 2.11 11.47
N GLY A 174 13.86 1.21 10.79
CA GLY A 174 14.42 -0.01 10.20
C GLY A 174 14.80 -1.08 11.22
N GLN A 175 14.47 -0.90 12.50
CA GLN A 175 14.79 -1.83 13.58
C GLN A 175 13.75 -2.94 13.67
N THR A 176 13.64 -3.73 12.61
CA THR A 176 12.55 -4.70 12.40
C THR A 176 12.44 -5.75 13.50
N ASP A 177 13.56 -6.28 14.01
CA ASP A 177 13.52 -7.28 15.08
C ASP A 177 13.02 -6.71 16.41
N ALA A 178 13.42 -5.48 16.73
CA ALA A 178 12.90 -4.77 17.90
C ALA A 178 11.39 -4.50 17.73
N ALA A 179 10.97 -4.07 16.55
CA ALA A 179 9.55 -3.86 16.25
C ALA A 179 8.72 -5.12 16.43
N LEU A 180 9.15 -6.25 15.84
CA LEU A 180 8.46 -7.53 15.97
C LEU A 180 8.41 -8.03 17.42
N SER A 181 9.45 -7.78 18.22
CA SER A 181 9.45 -8.12 19.65
C SER A 181 8.40 -7.33 20.42
N GLU A 182 8.33 -6.01 20.21
CA GLU A 182 7.35 -5.13 20.86
C GLU A 182 5.92 -5.43 20.40
N TRP A 183 5.71 -5.66 19.11
CA TRP A 183 4.40 -6.06 18.56
C TRP A 183 3.96 -7.44 19.03
N LYS A 184 4.88 -8.40 19.19
CA LYS A 184 4.58 -9.68 19.81
C LYS A 184 4.08 -9.48 21.24
N ARG A 185 4.74 -8.63 22.01
CA ARG A 185 4.31 -8.32 23.38
C ARG A 185 2.95 -7.62 23.40
N ALA A 186 2.72 -6.66 22.52
CA ALA A 186 1.42 -6.01 22.35
C ALA A 186 0.32 -7.02 22.02
N ARG A 187 0.59 -7.97 21.11
CA ARG A 187 -0.35 -9.03 20.72
C ARG A 187 -0.71 -9.97 21.87
N GLU A 188 0.27 -10.36 22.68
CA GLU A 188 0.06 -11.21 23.88
C GLU A 188 -0.85 -10.52 24.92
N LEU A 189 -0.75 -9.20 25.04
CA LEU A 189 -1.51 -8.40 26.00
C LEU A 189 -2.89 -8.00 25.47
N ASN A 190 -2.97 -7.64 24.19
CA ASN A 190 -4.20 -7.27 23.48
C ASN A 190 -4.03 -7.47 21.97
N SER A 191 -4.52 -8.59 21.44
CA SER A 191 -4.47 -8.91 20.00
C SER A 191 -5.43 -8.07 19.14
N LYS A 192 -6.35 -7.31 19.76
CA LYS A 192 -7.37 -6.51 19.07
C LYS A 192 -6.95 -5.06 18.79
N ILE A 193 -5.68 -4.72 19.00
CA ILE A 193 -5.16 -3.41 18.59
C ILE A 193 -5.30 -3.31 17.06
N PRO A 194 -6.02 -2.31 16.52
CA PRO A 194 -6.19 -2.16 15.08
C PRO A 194 -4.83 -2.11 14.37
N VAL A 195 -4.76 -2.70 13.18
CA VAL A 195 -3.56 -2.71 12.31
C VAL A 195 -2.35 -3.50 12.87
N LEU A 196 -2.28 -3.86 14.16
CA LEU A 196 -1.14 -4.58 14.77
C LEU A 196 -0.72 -5.81 13.97
N LEU A 197 -1.68 -6.66 13.61
CA LEU A 197 -1.45 -7.90 12.88
C LEU A 197 -1.13 -7.65 11.41
N ALA A 198 -1.72 -6.62 10.80
CA ALA A 198 -1.38 -6.18 9.46
C ALA A 198 0.09 -5.68 9.39
N SER A 199 0.51 -4.85 10.34
CA SER A 199 1.90 -4.37 10.46
C SER A 199 2.88 -5.52 10.67
N THR A 200 2.53 -6.46 11.54
CA THR A 200 3.34 -7.67 11.78
C THR A 200 3.48 -8.49 10.49
N GLY A 201 2.36 -8.76 9.80
CA GLY A 201 2.35 -9.50 8.54
C GLY A 201 3.16 -8.81 7.44
N LEU A 202 3.05 -7.48 7.31
CA LEU A 202 3.83 -6.70 6.33
C LEU A 202 5.33 -6.76 6.61
N ALA A 203 5.76 -6.64 7.87
CA ALA A 203 7.16 -6.75 8.24
C ALA A 203 7.71 -8.15 7.95
N LEU A 204 6.95 -9.19 8.27
CA LEU A 204 7.31 -10.58 7.98
C LEU A 204 7.38 -10.85 6.47
N LEU A 205 6.45 -10.28 5.69
CA LEU A 205 6.34 -10.46 4.25
C LEU A 205 7.47 -9.76 3.48
N HIS A 206 7.65 -8.46 3.72
CA HIS A 206 8.53 -7.61 2.91
C HIS A 206 9.96 -7.50 3.43
N VAL A 207 10.18 -7.65 4.74
CA VAL A 207 11.52 -7.47 5.33
C VAL A 207 12.15 -8.81 5.71
N LYS A 208 11.38 -9.72 6.31
CA LYS A 208 11.90 -11.03 6.74
C LYS A 208 11.74 -12.13 5.68
N HIS A 209 10.87 -11.92 4.69
CA HIS A 209 10.48 -12.95 3.71
C HIS A 209 10.01 -14.26 4.35
N GLU A 210 9.41 -14.17 5.55
CA GLU A 210 8.86 -15.30 6.31
C GLU A 210 7.39 -15.50 5.92
N PHE A 211 7.14 -15.96 4.69
CA PHE A 211 5.81 -15.95 4.08
C PHE A 211 4.74 -16.74 4.86
N ALA A 212 5.12 -17.87 5.47
CA ALA A 212 4.18 -18.66 6.28
C ALA A 212 3.79 -17.93 7.58
N ALA A 213 4.76 -17.29 8.25
CA ALA A 213 4.49 -16.48 9.43
C ALA A 213 3.67 -15.23 9.09
N ALA A 214 3.96 -14.60 7.96
CA ALA A 214 3.18 -13.47 7.44
C ALA A 214 1.73 -13.87 7.19
N LEU A 215 1.49 -15.00 6.51
CA LEU A 215 0.14 -15.51 6.26
C LEU A 215 -0.63 -15.73 7.56
N ASN A 216 -0.01 -16.38 8.56
CA ASN A 216 -0.64 -16.59 9.87
C ASN A 216 -1.01 -15.26 10.55
N ALA A 217 -0.13 -14.25 10.49
CA ALA A 217 -0.41 -12.94 11.05
C ALA A 217 -1.59 -12.26 10.35
N PHE A 218 -1.66 -12.35 9.02
CA PHE A 218 -2.79 -11.79 8.26
C PHE A 218 -4.10 -12.54 8.50
N GLU A 219 -4.11 -13.86 8.63
CA GLU A 219 -5.30 -14.65 8.97
C GLU A 219 -5.83 -14.32 10.37
N GLU A 220 -4.93 -14.18 11.35
CA GLU A 220 -5.28 -13.67 12.67
C GLU A 220 -5.83 -12.23 12.56
N GLY A 221 -5.23 -11.40 11.70
CA GLY A 221 -5.66 -10.04 11.41
C GLY A 221 -7.06 -9.96 10.81
N ILE A 222 -7.42 -10.86 9.89
CA ILE A 222 -8.78 -10.98 9.33
C ILE A 222 -9.79 -11.30 10.44
N THR A 223 -9.41 -12.12 11.42
CA THR A 223 -10.29 -12.46 12.54
C THR A 223 -10.52 -11.26 13.47
N ASN A 224 -9.48 -10.47 13.74
CA ASN A 224 -9.52 -9.38 14.74
C ASN A 224 -9.94 -8.02 14.15
N ASP A 225 -9.60 -7.76 12.89
CA ASP A 225 -9.83 -6.52 12.15
C ASP A 225 -10.32 -6.86 10.72
N PRO A 226 -11.55 -7.40 10.59
CA PRO A 226 -12.02 -8.02 9.35
C PRO A 226 -12.29 -7.03 8.21
N LEU A 227 -12.33 -5.72 8.51
CA LEU A 227 -12.54 -4.67 7.51
C LEU A 227 -11.24 -4.11 6.95
N ASN A 228 -10.09 -4.44 7.55
CA ASN A 228 -8.79 -3.93 7.12
C ASN A 228 -8.30 -4.65 5.85
N PRO A 229 -8.27 -3.96 4.69
CA PRO A 229 -7.96 -4.60 3.42
C PRO A 229 -6.51 -5.08 3.31
N VAL A 230 -5.60 -4.54 4.14
CA VAL A 230 -4.18 -4.92 4.16
C VAL A 230 -4.01 -6.38 4.57
N ASN A 231 -4.85 -6.88 5.48
CA ASN A 231 -4.79 -8.29 5.88
C ASN A 231 -5.07 -9.21 4.69
N TYR A 232 -6.06 -8.87 3.85
CA TYR A 232 -6.42 -9.68 2.69
C TYR A 232 -5.38 -9.58 1.57
N SER A 233 -4.94 -8.37 1.22
CA SER A 233 -3.94 -8.18 0.15
C SER A 233 -2.59 -8.80 0.52
N GLY A 234 -2.15 -8.63 1.77
CA GLY A 234 -0.95 -9.27 2.30
C GLY A 234 -1.04 -10.79 2.33
N ALA A 235 -2.18 -11.35 2.77
CA ALA A 235 -2.43 -12.78 2.74
C ALA A 235 -2.37 -13.33 1.31
N LEU A 236 -2.98 -12.64 0.32
CA LEU A 236 -2.93 -13.08 -1.08
C LEU A 236 -1.51 -13.18 -1.63
N VAL A 237 -0.65 -12.21 -1.31
CA VAL A 237 0.76 -12.23 -1.72
C VAL A 237 1.48 -13.41 -1.07
N ALA A 238 1.35 -13.57 0.25
CA ALA A 238 1.95 -14.68 0.97
C ALA A 238 1.48 -16.04 0.43
N MET A 239 0.18 -16.18 0.16
CA MET A 239 -0.42 -17.37 -0.44
C MET A 239 0.12 -17.65 -1.85
N ALA A 240 0.31 -16.61 -2.68
CA ALA A 240 0.90 -16.77 -4.01
C ALA A 240 2.35 -17.28 -3.95
N LEU A 241 3.16 -16.71 -3.05
CA LEU A 241 4.56 -17.11 -2.83
C LEU A 241 4.67 -18.52 -2.23
N LEU A 242 3.70 -18.92 -1.39
CA LEU A 242 3.56 -20.27 -0.85
C LEU A 242 2.86 -21.25 -1.83
N ARG A 243 2.61 -20.81 -3.08
CA ARG A 243 2.00 -21.63 -4.15
C ARG A 243 0.63 -22.21 -3.77
N LYS A 244 -0.14 -21.51 -2.95
CA LYS A 244 -1.53 -21.84 -2.65
C LYS A 244 -2.37 -21.72 -3.91
N SER A 245 -3.39 -22.56 -4.01
CA SER A 245 -4.29 -22.61 -5.17
C SER A 245 -5.17 -21.36 -5.26
N ALA A 246 -5.68 -21.07 -6.47
CA ALA A 246 -6.69 -20.02 -6.66
C ALA A 246 -7.93 -20.25 -5.78
N ALA A 247 -8.35 -21.51 -5.59
CA ALA A 247 -9.48 -21.85 -4.73
C ALA A 247 -9.23 -21.51 -3.25
N GLU A 248 -8.01 -21.71 -2.73
CA GLU A 248 -7.64 -21.26 -1.39
C GLU A 248 -7.68 -19.74 -1.28
N ARG A 249 -7.12 -19.02 -2.28
CA ARG A 249 -7.12 -17.54 -2.32
C ARG A 249 -8.53 -16.96 -2.36
N VAL A 250 -9.43 -17.55 -3.16
CA VAL A 250 -10.85 -17.15 -3.23
C VAL A 250 -11.51 -17.31 -1.86
N ARG A 251 -11.33 -18.47 -1.20
CA ARG A 251 -11.88 -18.67 0.17
C ARG A 251 -11.38 -17.63 1.15
N MET A 252 -10.10 -17.24 1.08
CA MET A 252 -9.56 -16.20 1.95
C MET A 252 -10.27 -14.86 1.73
N LEU A 253 -10.43 -14.42 0.48
CA LEU A 253 -11.10 -13.17 0.14
C LEU A 253 -12.60 -13.17 0.48
N GLU A 254 -13.26 -14.32 0.40
CA GLU A 254 -14.67 -14.49 0.75
C GLU A 254 -14.95 -14.37 2.26
N HIS A 255 -13.91 -14.34 3.12
CA HIS A 255 -14.07 -13.98 4.53
C HIS A 255 -14.36 -12.48 4.74
N TYR A 256 -14.22 -11.63 3.71
CA TYR A 256 -14.55 -10.22 3.83
C TYR A 256 -16.04 -10.05 4.19
N PRO A 257 -16.40 -9.41 5.32
CA PRO A 257 -17.75 -9.51 5.90
C PRO A 257 -18.89 -9.06 4.99
N ASP A 258 -18.66 -8.05 4.17
CA ASP A 258 -19.65 -7.52 3.23
C ASP A 258 -19.03 -7.38 1.84
N LEU A 259 -19.24 -8.41 1.01
CA LEU A 259 -18.75 -8.39 -0.37
C LEU A 259 -19.30 -7.20 -1.13
N SER A 260 -20.52 -6.72 -0.87
CA SER A 260 -21.13 -5.57 -1.57
C SER A 260 -20.40 -4.26 -1.31
N ARG A 261 -19.73 -4.13 -0.16
CA ARG A 261 -18.91 -2.98 0.24
C ARG A 261 -17.41 -3.24 0.21
N MET A 262 -16.99 -4.39 -0.33
CA MET A 262 -15.59 -4.73 -0.51
C MET A 262 -14.84 -3.63 -1.29
N PRO A 263 -13.67 -3.17 -0.81
CA PRO A 263 -12.84 -2.20 -1.51
C PRO A 263 -12.47 -2.65 -2.93
N THR A 264 -12.47 -1.70 -3.87
CA THR A 264 -12.23 -1.96 -5.31
C THR A 264 -10.99 -2.84 -5.59
N PRO A 265 -9.81 -2.62 -4.98
CA PRO A 265 -8.66 -3.49 -5.22
C PRO A 265 -8.89 -4.96 -4.85
N LEU A 266 -9.63 -5.22 -3.76
CA LEU A 266 -9.98 -6.59 -3.36
C LEU A 266 -11.04 -7.20 -4.27
N VAL A 267 -11.97 -6.41 -4.81
CA VAL A 267 -12.93 -6.86 -5.82
C VAL A 267 -12.19 -7.36 -7.07
N TYR A 268 -11.18 -6.62 -7.52
CA TYR A 268 -10.35 -7.04 -8.66
C TYR A 268 -9.61 -8.33 -8.37
N GLU A 269 -8.94 -8.46 -7.22
CA GLU A 269 -8.27 -9.71 -6.85
C GLU A 269 -9.26 -10.88 -6.74
N LEU A 270 -10.45 -10.69 -6.18
CA LEU A 270 -11.46 -11.76 -6.10
C LEU A 270 -11.94 -12.19 -7.49
N ALA A 271 -12.19 -11.24 -8.40
CA ALA A 271 -12.58 -11.54 -9.78
C ALA A 271 -11.48 -12.32 -10.53
N LEU A 272 -10.22 -11.89 -10.41
CA LEU A 272 -9.08 -12.54 -11.05
C LEU A 272 -8.84 -13.95 -10.49
N ASN A 273 -8.90 -14.12 -9.17
CA ASN A 273 -8.73 -15.44 -8.54
C ASN A 273 -9.90 -16.38 -8.84
N ARG A 274 -11.14 -15.88 -8.95
CA ARG A 274 -12.29 -16.68 -9.43
C ARG A 274 -12.11 -17.10 -10.89
N ALA A 275 -11.56 -16.23 -11.74
CA ALA A 275 -11.24 -16.57 -13.12
C ALA A 275 -10.12 -17.62 -13.21
N GLU A 276 -9.07 -17.52 -12.39
CA GLU A 276 -8.03 -18.56 -12.26
C GLU A 276 -8.60 -19.91 -11.79
N GLN A 277 -9.63 -19.89 -10.93
CA GLN A 277 -10.36 -21.10 -10.50
C GLN A 277 -11.30 -21.66 -11.60
N GLY A 278 -11.60 -20.88 -12.64
CA GLY A 278 -12.55 -21.23 -13.70
C GLY A 278 -14.00 -20.83 -13.42
N ASN A 279 -14.27 -20.08 -12.34
CA ASN A 279 -15.60 -19.58 -12.00
C ASN A 279 -15.87 -18.19 -12.61
N TYR A 280 -15.96 -18.13 -13.93
CA TYR A 280 -16.08 -16.88 -14.69
C TYR A 280 -17.38 -16.12 -14.40
N ASN A 281 -18.51 -16.81 -14.26
CA ASN A 281 -19.79 -16.16 -13.98
C ASN A 281 -19.74 -15.42 -12.65
N ALA A 282 -19.26 -16.07 -11.58
CA ALA A 282 -19.11 -15.43 -10.28
C ALA A 282 -18.03 -14.33 -10.27
N ALA A 283 -17.03 -14.40 -11.16
CA ALA A 283 -16.07 -13.31 -11.34
C ALA A 283 -16.73 -12.08 -11.99
N LEU A 284 -17.54 -12.29 -13.05
CA LEU A 284 -18.21 -11.21 -13.77
C LEU A 284 -19.34 -10.56 -12.96
N ASP A 285 -20.02 -11.33 -12.10
CA ASP A 285 -21.08 -10.82 -11.22
C ASP A 285 -20.57 -9.78 -10.20
N LEU A 286 -19.28 -9.81 -9.85
CA LEU A 286 -18.68 -8.85 -8.92
C LEU A 286 -18.70 -7.42 -9.44
N PHE A 287 -18.79 -7.21 -10.76
CA PHE A 287 -18.80 -5.89 -11.37
C PHE A 287 -20.18 -5.23 -11.39
N ARG A 288 -21.25 -5.98 -11.15
CA ARG A 288 -22.63 -5.45 -11.19
C ARG A 288 -22.92 -4.60 -9.96
N ASN A 289 -23.76 -3.57 -10.15
CA ASN A 289 -24.23 -2.67 -9.09
C ASN A 289 -23.10 -1.98 -8.30
N ARG A 290 -21.99 -1.65 -8.98
CA ARG A 290 -20.83 -0.97 -8.39
C ARG A 290 -20.35 0.19 -9.25
N PHE A 291 -19.88 1.22 -8.56
CA PHE A 291 -19.12 2.29 -9.17
C PHE A 291 -17.62 1.98 -9.07
N PHE A 292 -16.92 2.08 -10.19
CA PHE A 292 -15.48 1.93 -10.27
C PHE A 292 -14.87 3.28 -10.66
N GLY A 293 -14.19 3.91 -9.70
CA GLY A 293 -13.46 5.16 -9.92
C GLY A 293 -12.34 4.98 -10.96
N ARG A 294 -12.05 6.05 -11.69
CA ARG A 294 -10.85 6.10 -12.55
C ARG A 294 -9.66 6.50 -11.67
N GLU A 295 -8.71 5.60 -11.50
CA GLU A 295 -7.47 5.83 -10.74
C GLU A 295 -6.29 5.93 -11.71
N GLU A 296 -5.48 6.97 -11.57
CA GLU A 296 -4.23 7.11 -12.34
C GLU A 296 -3.18 6.11 -11.82
N GLY A 297 -2.53 5.38 -12.72
CA GLY A 297 -1.46 4.43 -12.36
C GLY A 297 -1.94 3.10 -11.73
N GLY A 298 -3.20 3.01 -11.28
CA GLY A 298 -3.79 1.81 -10.69
C GLY A 298 -4.28 0.76 -11.71
N THR A 299 -4.80 -0.35 -11.20
CA THR A 299 -5.47 -1.39 -12.01
C THR A 299 -6.84 -0.90 -12.47
N ASN A 300 -7.12 -1.00 -13.77
CA ASN A 300 -8.39 -0.52 -14.34
C ASN A 300 -9.44 -1.63 -14.39
N VAL A 301 -10.68 -1.35 -13.98
CA VAL A 301 -11.80 -2.31 -14.07
C VAL A 301 -11.96 -2.91 -15.47
N ARG A 302 -11.72 -2.13 -16.53
CA ARG A 302 -11.80 -2.59 -17.92
C ARG A 302 -10.76 -3.65 -18.24
N GLN A 303 -9.56 -3.49 -17.69
CA GLN A 303 -8.46 -4.43 -17.86
C GLN A 303 -8.81 -5.77 -17.19
N VAL A 304 -9.36 -5.72 -15.97
CA VAL A 304 -9.79 -6.90 -15.22
C VAL A 304 -10.97 -7.59 -15.91
N TRP A 305 -11.98 -6.83 -16.36
CA TRP A 305 -13.12 -7.34 -17.11
C TRP A 305 -12.69 -8.09 -18.37
N ILE A 306 -11.80 -7.49 -19.16
CA ILE A 306 -11.26 -8.12 -20.37
C ILE A 306 -10.48 -9.38 -20.02
N GLU A 307 -9.66 -9.35 -18.96
CA GLU A 307 -8.90 -10.52 -18.53
C GLU A 307 -9.80 -11.70 -18.17
N VAL A 308 -10.86 -11.48 -17.38
CA VAL A 308 -11.80 -12.54 -16.97
C VAL A 308 -12.45 -13.18 -18.21
N ASN A 309 -12.92 -12.37 -19.16
CA ASN A 309 -13.56 -12.87 -20.38
C ASN A 309 -12.57 -13.56 -21.33
N LEU A 310 -11.32 -13.07 -21.44
CA LEU A 310 -10.29 -13.74 -22.24
C LEU A 310 -9.97 -15.13 -21.67
N GLN A 311 -9.83 -15.26 -20.36
CA GLN A 311 -9.63 -16.55 -19.69
C GLN A 311 -10.81 -17.49 -19.93
N GLN A 312 -12.05 -16.97 -19.88
CA GLN A 312 -13.26 -17.75 -20.19
C GLN A 312 -13.25 -18.26 -21.63
N ALA A 313 -12.99 -17.39 -22.61
CA ALA A 313 -12.97 -17.76 -24.02
C ALA A 313 -11.89 -18.82 -24.31
N LEU A 314 -10.69 -18.67 -23.75
CA LEU A 314 -9.61 -19.65 -23.86
C LEU A 314 -9.99 -21.01 -23.26
N LYS A 315 -10.62 -21.01 -22.08
CA LYS A 315 -11.05 -22.23 -21.41
C LYS A 315 -12.12 -22.96 -22.24
N LEU A 316 -13.11 -22.24 -22.74
CA LEU A 316 -14.16 -22.80 -23.61
C LEU A 316 -13.57 -23.37 -24.90
N ALA A 317 -12.64 -22.65 -25.54
CA ALA A 317 -11.98 -23.11 -26.76
C ALA A 317 -11.18 -24.40 -26.53
N ARG A 318 -10.42 -24.49 -25.41
CA ARG A 318 -9.68 -25.71 -25.02
C ARG A 318 -10.59 -26.91 -24.72
N GLU A 319 -11.83 -26.65 -24.31
CA GLU A 319 -12.86 -27.68 -24.07
C GLU A 319 -13.68 -28.01 -25.33
N ASN A 320 -13.26 -27.54 -26.51
CA ASN A 320 -13.98 -27.69 -27.78
C ASN A 320 -15.39 -27.05 -27.79
N ARG A 321 -15.70 -26.15 -26.85
CA ARG A 321 -16.95 -25.39 -26.78
C ARG A 321 -16.88 -24.13 -27.64
N CYS A 322 -16.58 -24.32 -28.92
CA CYS A 322 -16.21 -23.23 -29.80
C CYS A 322 -17.31 -22.21 -30.10
N LYS A 323 -18.58 -22.65 -30.12
CA LYS A 323 -19.71 -21.73 -30.24
C LYS A 323 -19.72 -20.72 -29.09
N ASP A 324 -19.57 -21.21 -27.86
CA ASP A 324 -19.60 -20.37 -26.66
C ASP A 324 -18.35 -19.47 -26.59
N ALA A 325 -17.17 -20.02 -26.91
CA ALA A 325 -15.92 -19.25 -26.93
C ALA A 325 -15.98 -18.05 -27.89
N LEU A 326 -16.48 -18.28 -29.12
CA LEU A 326 -16.63 -17.24 -30.14
C LEU A 326 -17.76 -16.26 -29.79
N THR A 327 -18.77 -16.67 -29.03
CA THR A 327 -19.78 -15.74 -28.50
C THR A 327 -19.15 -14.77 -27.51
N VAL A 328 -18.35 -15.26 -26.55
CA VAL A 328 -17.63 -14.40 -25.58
C VAL A 328 -16.70 -13.43 -26.31
N GLU A 329 -15.91 -13.92 -27.27
CA GLU A 329 -15.02 -13.09 -28.10
C GLU A 329 -15.77 -11.94 -28.79
N LYS A 330 -16.90 -12.23 -29.46
CA LYS A 330 -17.69 -11.23 -30.17
C LYS A 330 -18.31 -10.20 -29.24
N SER A 331 -18.72 -10.61 -28.03
CA SER A 331 -19.31 -9.69 -27.05
C SER A 331 -18.28 -8.84 -26.30
N LEU A 332 -16.98 -9.18 -26.35
CA LEU A 332 -15.95 -8.62 -25.47
C LEU A 332 -15.82 -7.09 -25.55
N GLY A 333 -16.05 -6.51 -26.74
CA GLY A 333 -16.03 -5.06 -26.95
C GLY A 333 -17.42 -4.41 -27.01
N SER A 334 -18.48 -5.17 -26.79
CA SER A 334 -19.85 -4.66 -26.82
C SER A 334 -20.22 -4.03 -25.47
N PRO A 335 -20.95 -2.90 -25.46
CA PRO A 335 -21.49 -2.35 -24.22
C PRO A 335 -22.42 -3.34 -23.53
N VAL A 336 -22.28 -3.47 -22.22
CA VAL A 336 -23.13 -4.32 -21.38
C VAL A 336 -24.06 -3.41 -20.57
N PRO A 337 -25.39 -3.64 -20.60
CA PRO A 337 -26.33 -2.92 -19.73
C PRO A 337 -25.90 -2.97 -18.27
N ASP A 338 -26.11 -1.87 -17.55
CA ASP A 338 -25.80 -1.71 -16.12
C ASP A 338 -24.30 -1.77 -15.74
N LEU A 339 -23.40 -1.91 -16.72
CA LEU A 339 -21.95 -1.81 -16.53
C LEU A 339 -21.39 -0.58 -17.25
N ALA A 340 -21.48 0.59 -16.61
CA ALA A 340 -21.10 1.86 -17.21
C ALA A 340 -19.66 1.89 -17.79
N PHE A 341 -18.71 1.17 -17.18
CA PHE A 341 -17.33 1.12 -17.66
C PHE A 341 -17.15 0.36 -19.00
N THR A 342 -18.17 -0.35 -19.48
CA THR A 342 -18.13 -1.07 -20.77
C THR A 342 -18.56 -0.22 -21.96
N GLN A 343 -19.12 0.97 -21.71
CA GLN A 343 -19.63 1.88 -22.74
C GLN A 343 -18.52 2.54 -23.55
N ASP A 344 -17.33 2.70 -22.96
CA ASP A 344 -16.17 3.35 -23.57
C ASP A 344 -14.86 2.76 -23.05
N GLY A 345 -13.73 3.12 -23.67
CA GLY A 345 -12.39 2.88 -23.12
C GLY A 345 -11.91 1.41 -23.08
N LEU A 346 -12.67 0.45 -23.62
CA LEU A 346 -12.23 -0.95 -23.72
C LEU A 346 -11.15 -1.15 -24.80
N LEU A 347 -11.21 -0.37 -25.89
CA LEU A 347 -10.38 -0.54 -27.08
C LEU A 347 -8.86 -0.62 -26.82
N PRO A 348 -8.24 0.21 -25.97
CA PRO A 348 -6.80 0.11 -25.69
C PRO A 348 -6.39 -1.26 -25.13
N PHE A 349 -7.23 -1.86 -24.29
CA PHE A 349 -6.97 -3.16 -23.69
C PHE A 349 -7.30 -4.32 -24.63
N LEU A 350 -8.37 -4.19 -25.43
CA LEU A 350 -8.75 -5.18 -26.46
C LEU A 350 -7.71 -5.26 -27.58
N ASN A 351 -7.13 -4.12 -27.95
CA ASN A 351 -6.14 -4.02 -29.02
C ASN A 351 -4.70 -4.27 -28.54
N SER A 352 -4.48 -4.57 -27.26
CA SER A 352 -3.16 -4.92 -26.76
C SER A 352 -2.59 -6.16 -27.47
N ALA A 353 -1.26 -6.29 -27.48
CA ALA A 353 -0.62 -7.44 -28.13
C ALA A 353 -1.03 -8.76 -27.48
N ARG A 354 -1.15 -8.76 -26.14
CA ARG A 354 -1.63 -9.90 -25.37
C ARG A 354 -3.06 -10.29 -25.73
N SER A 355 -4.01 -9.35 -25.70
CA SER A 355 -5.41 -9.65 -26.04
C SER A 355 -5.55 -10.19 -27.46
N ASN A 356 -4.89 -9.57 -28.45
CA ASN A 356 -4.91 -10.10 -29.82
C ASN A 356 -4.27 -11.48 -29.92
N PHE A 357 -3.14 -11.74 -29.24
CA PHE A 357 -2.55 -13.08 -29.25
C PHE A 357 -3.51 -14.13 -28.68
N LEU A 358 -4.12 -13.86 -27.51
CA LEU A 358 -5.03 -14.80 -26.84
C LEU A 358 -6.32 -15.04 -27.65
N LEU A 359 -6.90 -14.00 -28.25
CA LEU A 359 -8.04 -14.16 -29.17
C LEU A 359 -7.65 -14.94 -30.43
N GLY A 360 -6.43 -14.74 -30.93
CA GLY A 360 -5.88 -15.55 -32.01
C GLY A 360 -5.82 -17.04 -31.64
N GLU A 361 -5.38 -17.37 -30.42
CA GLU A 361 -5.37 -18.75 -29.92
C GLU A 361 -6.79 -19.33 -29.78
N VAL A 362 -7.76 -18.54 -29.33
CA VAL A 362 -9.20 -18.93 -29.30
C VAL A 362 -9.70 -19.25 -30.72
N SER A 363 -9.51 -18.32 -31.66
CA SER A 363 -9.91 -18.48 -33.06
C SER A 363 -9.24 -19.68 -33.71
N SER A 364 -7.94 -19.88 -33.47
CA SER A 364 -7.18 -21.01 -33.99
C SER A 364 -7.68 -22.35 -33.47
N ALA A 365 -7.93 -22.46 -32.16
CA ALA A 365 -8.48 -23.68 -31.54
C ALA A 365 -9.89 -24.01 -32.07
N CYS A 366 -10.63 -22.99 -32.50
CA CYS A 366 -11.98 -23.11 -33.03
C CYS A 366 -12.09 -23.12 -34.56
N GLY A 367 -10.98 -23.38 -35.26
CA GLY A 367 -10.96 -23.54 -36.71
C GLY A 367 -11.16 -22.26 -37.52
N GLN A 368 -11.13 -21.08 -36.87
CA GLN A 368 -11.21 -19.77 -37.53
C GLN A 368 -9.82 -19.30 -37.96
N ALA A 369 -9.22 -19.99 -38.93
CA ALA A 369 -7.82 -19.78 -39.32
C ALA A 369 -7.53 -18.35 -39.81
N GLU A 370 -8.40 -17.77 -40.64
CA GLU A 370 -8.21 -16.41 -41.15
C GLU A 370 -8.28 -15.35 -40.05
N GLU A 371 -9.25 -15.46 -39.14
CA GLU A 371 -9.37 -14.55 -37.99
C GLU A 371 -8.14 -14.68 -37.08
N ALA A 372 -7.71 -15.91 -36.79
CA ALA A 372 -6.50 -16.16 -35.99
C ALA A 372 -5.27 -15.47 -36.62
N LEU A 373 -5.06 -15.62 -37.93
CA LEU A 373 -3.96 -14.97 -38.64
C LEU A 373 -4.06 -13.44 -38.59
N GLN A 374 -5.25 -12.85 -38.71
CA GLN A 374 -5.43 -11.40 -38.57
C GLN A 374 -5.06 -10.92 -37.16
N ARG A 375 -5.48 -11.64 -36.13
CA ARG A 375 -5.14 -11.33 -34.73
C ARG A 375 -3.65 -11.43 -34.46
N TYR A 376 -3.00 -12.49 -34.93
CA TYR A 376 -1.54 -12.62 -34.83
C TYR A 376 -0.80 -11.50 -35.56
N ARG A 377 -1.25 -11.08 -36.76
CA ARG A 377 -0.65 -9.94 -37.49
C ARG A 377 -0.74 -8.65 -36.68
N ARG A 378 -1.89 -8.33 -36.08
CA ARG A 378 -2.06 -7.14 -35.22
C ARG A 378 -1.15 -7.20 -34.00
N SER A 379 -1.10 -8.34 -33.32
CA SER A 379 -0.24 -8.54 -32.14
C SER A 379 1.25 -8.44 -32.48
N ALA A 380 1.70 -9.01 -33.60
CA ALA A 380 3.11 -8.99 -34.02
C ALA A 380 3.64 -7.57 -34.36
N GLN A 381 2.76 -6.63 -34.67
CA GLN A 381 3.10 -5.23 -34.96
C GLN A 381 3.36 -4.39 -33.70
N ALA A 382 2.95 -4.86 -32.51
CA ALA A 382 3.09 -4.08 -31.28
C ALA A 382 4.57 -3.77 -30.99
N THR A 383 4.87 -2.53 -30.63
CA THR A 383 6.24 -2.01 -30.42
C THR A 383 6.61 -1.79 -28.97
N GLY A 384 5.63 -1.73 -28.07
CA GLY A 384 5.86 -1.52 -26.63
C GLY A 384 6.69 -2.65 -26.02
N VAL A 385 7.60 -2.30 -25.11
CA VAL A 385 8.52 -3.27 -24.49
C VAL A 385 7.78 -4.41 -23.77
N SER A 386 6.66 -4.09 -23.11
CA SER A 386 5.81 -5.08 -22.42
C SER A 386 4.98 -5.96 -23.36
N ASP A 387 4.87 -5.58 -24.63
CA ASP A 387 4.17 -6.34 -25.66
C ASP A 387 5.09 -7.31 -26.41
N ILE A 388 6.42 -7.15 -26.32
CA ILE A 388 7.40 -7.88 -27.13
C ILE A 388 7.21 -9.39 -27.06
N VAL A 389 6.95 -9.95 -25.87
CA VAL A 389 6.79 -11.41 -25.70
C VAL A 389 5.56 -11.94 -26.45
N TRP A 390 4.47 -11.18 -26.46
CA TRP A 390 3.23 -11.53 -27.17
C TRP A 390 3.37 -11.30 -28.67
N ALA A 391 4.02 -10.21 -29.07
CA ALA A 391 4.33 -9.93 -30.47
C ALA A 391 5.24 -11.02 -31.08
N TRP A 392 6.24 -11.48 -30.32
CA TRP A 392 7.09 -12.60 -30.70
C TRP A 392 6.31 -13.90 -30.84
N ALA A 393 5.46 -14.22 -29.87
CA ALA A 393 4.63 -15.42 -29.90
C ALA A 393 3.68 -15.43 -31.11
N SER A 394 3.08 -14.28 -31.42
CA SER A 394 2.25 -14.09 -32.61
C SER A 394 3.04 -14.24 -33.91
N ALA A 395 4.25 -13.68 -33.98
CA ALA A 395 5.07 -13.78 -35.19
C ALA A 395 5.45 -15.22 -35.53
N ARG A 396 5.64 -16.09 -34.52
CA ARG A 396 5.88 -17.53 -34.72
C ARG A 396 4.71 -18.25 -35.40
N LYS A 397 3.51 -17.68 -35.36
CA LYS A 397 2.30 -18.23 -36.01
C LYS A 397 2.12 -17.73 -37.44
N LEU A 398 2.97 -16.81 -37.90
CA LEU A 398 2.87 -16.17 -39.22
C LEU A 398 3.95 -16.69 -40.16
N ASN A 399 3.65 -16.65 -41.46
CA ASN A 399 4.64 -16.87 -42.51
C ASN A 399 5.72 -15.77 -42.47
N GLY A 400 6.98 -16.14 -42.71
CA GLY A 400 8.11 -15.19 -42.66
C GLY A 400 8.65 -14.91 -41.26
N TYR A 401 8.37 -15.78 -40.29
CA TYR A 401 9.03 -15.74 -38.98
C TYR A 401 10.55 -15.91 -39.12
N ASP A 402 11.29 -14.89 -38.70
CA ASP A 402 12.76 -14.91 -38.60
C ASP A 402 13.18 -15.04 -37.12
N PRO A 403 13.67 -16.22 -36.69
CA PRO A 403 14.11 -16.44 -35.32
C PRO A 403 15.23 -15.50 -34.87
N ALA A 404 16.17 -15.15 -35.76
CA ALA A 404 17.32 -14.32 -35.40
C ALA A 404 16.90 -12.87 -35.15
N LYS A 405 16.06 -12.32 -36.04
CA LYS A 405 15.50 -10.97 -35.90
C LYS A 405 14.69 -10.83 -34.61
N TRP A 406 13.85 -11.81 -34.29
CA TRP A 406 13.04 -11.78 -33.08
C TRP A 406 13.83 -12.00 -31.81
N ARG A 407 14.86 -12.87 -31.83
CA ARG A 407 15.76 -13.02 -30.69
C ARG A 407 16.48 -11.71 -30.36
N MET A 408 16.96 -10.99 -31.38
CA MET A 408 17.58 -9.68 -31.20
C MET A 408 16.60 -8.68 -30.58
N ARG A 409 15.34 -8.67 -31.05
CA ARG A 409 14.30 -7.79 -30.53
C ARG A 409 13.93 -8.08 -29.07
N VAL A 410 13.79 -9.35 -28.69
CA VAL A 410 13.53 -9.76 -27.31
C VAL A 410 14.70 -9.36 -26.40
N ASN A 411 15.94 -9.63 -26.83
CA ASN A 411 17.15 -9.24 -26.08
C ASN A 411 17.24 -7.71 -25.88
N ALA A 412 16.89 -6.91 -26.89
CA ALA A 412 16.94 -5.45 -26.81
C ALA A 412 15.90 -4.85 -25.85
N GLY A 413 14.80 -5.56 -25.55
CA GLY A 413 13.77 -5.09 -24.62
C GLY A 413 14.15 -5.23 -23.15
N LEU A 414 15.07 -6.14 -22.80
CA LEU A 414 15.39 -6.41 -21.41
C LEU A 414 16.09 -5.22 -20.70
N PRO A 415 17.14 -4.58 -21.26
CA PRO A 415 17.79 -3.46 -20.57
C PRO A 415 16.86 -2.27 -20.29
N GLN A 416 15.95 -1.97 -21.23
CA GLN A 416 14.93 -0.93 -21.03
C GLN A 416 13.97 -1.33 -19.89
N THR A 417 13.58 -2.60 -19.82
CA THR A 417 12.70 -3.10 -18.76
C THR A 417 13.38 -3.04 -17.39
N GLU A 418 14.63 -3.49 -17.29
CA GLU A 418 15.42 -3.44 -16.06
C GLU A 418 15.59 -1.99 -15.58
N SER A 419 15.88 -1.05 -16.49
CA SER A 419 15.91 0.39 -16.14
C SER A 419 14.56 0.93 -15.65
N ASN A 420 13.44 0.47 -16.23
CA ASN A 420 12.11 0.87 -15.80
C ASN A 420 11.71 0.30 -14.43
N VAL A 421 12.28 -0.83 -13.99
CA VAL A 421 12.08 -1.36 -12.63
C VAL A 421 12.62 -0.36 -11.60
N GLU A 422 13.79 0.22 -11.85
CA GLU A 422 14.46 1.14 -10.93
C GLU A 422 13.86 2.55 -10.94
N THR A 423 13.41 3.01 -12.11
CA THR A 423 13.05 4.42 -12.34
C THR A 423 11.55 4.66 -12.53
N GLY A 424 10.77 3.62 -12.77
CA GLY A 424 9.36 3.72 -13.13
C GLY A 424 8.40 3.74 -11.93
N SER A 425 7.18 4.22 -12.16
CA SER A 425 6.10 4.29 -11.16
C SER A 425 5.32 2.98 -10.97
N SER A 426 5.68 1.90 -11.68
CA SER A 426 4.99 0.61 -11.64
C SER A 426 5.99 -0.55 -11.59
N PRO A 427 6.82 -0.65 -10.53
CA PRO A 427 7.90 -1.63 -10.44
C PRO A 427 7.40 -3.07 -10.58
N GLY A 428 6.23 -3.41 -10.00
CA GLY A 428 5.64 -4.77 -10.14
C GLY A 428 5.33 -5.15 -11.59
N TRP A 429 4.78 -4.20 -12.38
CA TRP A 429 4.53 -4.40 -13.81
C TRP A 429 5.83 -4.62 -14.61
N TRP A 430 6.88 -3.88 -14.27
CA TRP A 430 8.18 -4.01 -14.95
C TRP A 430 8.91 -5.27 -14.55
N LEU A 431 8.84 -5.69 -13.28
CA LEU A 431 9.35 -6.98 -12.81
C LEU A 431 8.63 -8.15 -13.49
N TYR A 432 7.30 -8.07 -13.63
CA TYR A 432 6.53 -9.02 -14.44
C TYR A 432 7.05 -9.08 -15.89
N THR A 433 7.22 -7.91 -16.51
CA THR A 433 7.71 -7.79 -17.89
C THR A 433 9.12 -8.39 -18.04
N ALA A 434 10.02 -8.11 -17.10
CA ALA A 434 11.38 -8.65 -17.09
C ALA A 434 11.34 -10.17 -16.97
N GLY A 435 10.53 -10.69 -16.05
CA GLY A 435 10.37 -12.13 -15.82
C GLY A 435 9.90 -12.88 -17.07
N VAL A 436 8.88 -12.37 -17.77
CA VAL A 436 8.39 -13.02 -19.00
C VAL A 436 9.40 -12.95 -20.15
N LEU A 437 10.15 -11.86 -20.29
CA LEU A 437 11.20 -11.75 -21.30
C LEU A 437 12.36 -12.70 -21.02
N GLN A 438 12.80 -12.81 -19.77
CA GLN A 438 13.86 -13.74 -19.35
C GLN A 438 13.46 -15.20 -19.62
N ILE A 439 12.22 -15.59 -19.29
CA ILE A 439 11.68 -16.92 -19.62
C ILE A 439 11.69 -17.13 -21.14
N ALA A 440 11.26 -16.14 -21.93
CA ALA A 440 11.22 -16.23 -23.39
C ALA A 440 12.63 -16.42 -24.00
N MET A 441 13.67 -15.88 -23.36
CA MET A 441 15.08 -16.07 -23.73
C MET A 441 15.68 -17.41 -23.27
N GLY A 442 14.92 -18.20 -22.50
CA GLY A 442 15.35 -19.49 -21.96
C GLY A 442 15.90 -19.43 -20.53
N ASP A 443 16.03 -18.24 -19.93
CA ASP A 443 16.45 -18.07 -18.54
C ASP A 443 15.26 -18.18 -17.59
N THR A 444 14.76 -19.41 -17.43
CA THR A 444 13.57 -19.68 -16.61
C THR A 444 13.81 -19.42 -15.13
N GLN A 445 15.05 -19.63 -14.64
CA GLN A 445 15.38 -19.41 -13.24
C GLN A 445 15.36 -17.92 -12.88
N LYS A 446 16.07 -17.07 -13.64
CA LYS A 446 16.03 -15.61 -13.44
C LYS A 446 14.62 -15.08 -13.65
N GLY A 447 13.94 -15.57 -14.69
CA GLY A 447 12.57 -15.24 -14.99
C GLY A 447 11.60 -15.48 -13.83
N ASN A 448 11.62 -16.68 -13.25
CA ASN A 448 10.79 -16.99 -12.08
C ASN A 448 11.16 -16.14 -10.84
N ALA A 449 12.44 -15.80 -10.66
CA ALA A 449 12.87 -14.92 -9.58
C ALA A 449 12.26 -13.52 -9.74
N SER A 450 12.33 -12.91 -10.92
CA SER A 450 11.69 -11.61 -11.20
C SER A 450 10.17 -11.66 -11.05
N LEU A 451 9.51 -12.77 -11.40
CA LEU A 451 8.07 -12.95 -11.18
C LEU A 451 7.70 -13.06 -9.68
N HIS A 452 8.53 -13.69 -8.86
CA HIS A 452 8.33 -13.69 -7.40
C HIS A 452 8.55 -12.30 -6.80
N GLU A 453 9.54 -11.55 -7.29
CA GLU A 453 9.78 -10.18 -6.86
C GLU A 453 8.63 -9.24 -7.27
N ALA A 454 8.03 -9.46 -8.44
CA ALA A 454 6.84 -8.74 -8.88
C ALA A 454 5.67 -8.91 -7.91
N LEU A 455 5.52 -10.08 -7.27
CA LEU A 455 4.49 -10.33 -6.25
C LEU A 455 4.73 -9.58 -4.94
N LEU A 456 5.96 -9.10 -4.69
CA LEU A 456 6.32 -8.34 -3.49
C LEU A 456 6.33 -6.82 -3.73
N ALA A 457 6.22 -6.38 -4.99
CA ALA A 457 6.15 -4.98 -5.37
C ALA A 457 4.70 -4.45 -5.32
N PRO A 458 4.47 -3.13 -5.22
CA PRO A 458 3.12 -2.57 -5.23
C PRO A 458 2.29 -3.02 -6.44
N GLU A 459 1.09 -3.54 -6.17
CA GLU A 459 0.23 -4.10 -7.21
C GLU A 459 -0.31 -3.01 -8.15
N THR A 460 0.02 -3.15 -9.43
CA THR A 460 -0.45 -2.27 -10.50
C THR A 460 -0.66 -3.09 -11.77
N ARG A 461 -1.68 -2.72 -12.57
CA ARG A 461 -1.92 -3.30 -13.90
C ARG A 461 -2.08 -4.84 -13.91
N MET A 462 -2.62 -5.42 -12.84
CA MET A 462 -2.78 -6.88 -12.65
C MET A 462 -1.44 -7.63 -12.55
N SER A 463 -0.37 -6.97 -12.09
CA SER A 463 0.98 -7.56 -12.07
C SER A 463 1.05 -8.84 -11.24
N TYR A 464 0.28 -8.92 -10.15
CA TYR A 464 0.17 -10.13 -9.33
C TYR A 464 -0.45 -11.29 -10.10
N HIS A 465 -1.64 -11.09 -10.68
CA HIS A 465 -2.34 -12.08 -11.49
C HIS A 465 -1.50 -12.56 -12.67
N LEU A 466 -0.93 -11.62 -13.42
CA LEU A 466 -0.13 -11.95 -14.60
C LEU A 466 1.16 -12.68 -14.24
N SER A 467 1.77 -12.36 -13.10
CA SER A 467 2.94 -13.09 -12.59
C SER A 467 2.57 -14.52 -12.18
N ARG A 468 1.43 -14.73 -11.53
CA ARG A 468 0.93 -16.08 -11.21
C ARG A 468 0.67 -16.91 -12.47
N LEU A 469 0.04 -16.31 -13.49
CA LEU A 469 -0.16 -16.97 -14.79
C LEU A 469 1.16 -17.34 -15.46
N ALA A 470 2.15 -16.45 -15.44
CA ALA A 470 3.47 -16.70 -16.02
C ALA A 470 4.22 -17.84 -15.29
N LEU A 471 4.17 -17.85 -13.95
CA LEU A 471 4.72 -18.92 -13.12
C LEU A 471 4.03 -20.27 -13.40
N ALA A 472 2.72 -20.26 -13.64
CA ALA A 472 1.93 -21.44 -14.04
C ALA A 472 2.15 -21.88 -15.50
N GLY A 473 2.97 -21.16 -16.28
CA GLY A 473 3.28 -21.53 -17.66
C GLY A 473 2.31 -21.00 -18.72
N ALA A 474 1.43 -20.05 -18.37
CA ALA A 474 0.47 -19.46 -19.29
C ALA A 474 1.02 -18.27 -20.11
N THR A 475 2.33 -18.07 -20.13
CA THR A 475 3.02 -17.09 -20.98
C THR A 475 3.81 -17.78 -22.11
N PRO A 476 4.08 -17.10 -23.23
CA PRO A 476 4.84 -17.69 -24.32
C PRO A 476 6.24 -18.13 -23.88
N ARG A 477 6.60 -19.37 -24.23
CA ARG A 477 7.90 -19.98 -23.90
C ARG A 477 8.62 -20.44 -25.17
N PRO A 478 9.96 -20.56 -25.14
CA PRO A 478 10.68 -21.24 -26.21
C PRO A 478 10.17 -22.69 -26.32
N THR A 479 10.11 -23.22 -27.54
CA THR A 479 9.87 -24.66 -27.72
C THR A 479 10.96 -25.45 -27.00
N PRO A 480 10.63 -26.51 -26.25
CA PRO A 480 11.64 -27.41 -25.70
C PRO A 480 12.53 -27.89 -26.85
N ARG A 481 13.85 -27.84 -26.65
CA ARG A 481 14.81 -28.42 -27.59
C ARG A 481 14.77 -29.93 -27.55
#